data_AF-A0A932L961-F1
#
_entry.id   AF-A0A932L961-F1
#
_cell.length_a   1.000
_cell.length_b   1.000
_cell.length_c   1.000
_cell.angle_alpha   90.00
_cell.angle_beta   90.00
_cell.angle_gamma   90.00
#
_symmetry.space_group_name_H-M   'P 1'
#
loop_
_entity.id
_entity.type
_entity.pdbx_description
1 polymer ?
#
loop_
_entity_poly.entity_id
_entity_poly.type
_entity_poly.pdbx_seq_one_letter_code
_entity_poly.pdbx_strand_id
1 'polypeptide(L)'
;MKRFRFTLRRLLAVVGFAAVAFAALAGASELWVNAVFTITVAAWAVALVAAFVQRGAPQGFAISFAVCGVAYILLIALPVTWFRHGGLLGRSPALLTDKVVYELALRMPRTKARVVQVPGAGGLGGIPGVRPARPGGSSSLGLQPGDFDYAHSFIQISHLILSLLFALAGGAFARWLYGRRQGKGADQGRVQTRSG
;
A
#
# COMPACT_ATOMS: atom_id res chain seq x y z
N MET A 1 -11.13 -2.78 -33.89
CA MET A 1 -10.46 -2.53 -32.60
C MET A 1 -11.45 -1.88 -31.63
N LYS A 2 -11.85 -2.55 -30.54
CA LYS A 2 -12.76 -1.95 -29.54
C LYS A 2 -11.98 -0.85 -28.80
N ARG A 3 -12.33 0.42 -29.02
CA ARG A 3 -11.70 1.56 -28.32
C ARG A 3 -11.96 1.41 -26.82
N PHE A 4 -10.92 1.45 -26.00
CA PHE A 4 -11.06 1.47 -24.55
C PHE A 4 -11.79 2.76 -24.16
N ARG A 5 -13.09 2.65 -23.88
CA ARG A 5 -13.87 3.77 -23.32
C ARG A 5 -13.49 3.93 -21.86
N PHE A 6 -12.45 4.72 -21.62
CA PHE A 6 -12.09 5.17 -20.28
C PHE A 6 -13.14 6.20 -19.85
N THR A 7 -13.93 5.87 -18.83
CA THR A 7 -14.93 6.81 -18.32
C THR A 7 -14.24 7.85 -17.46
N LEU A 8 -14.65 9.12 -17.57
CA LEU A 8 -14.12 10.21 -16.73
C LEU A 8 -14.19 9.86 -15.23
N ARG A 9 -15.26 9.17 -14.81
CA ARG A 9 -15.43 8.66 -13.44
C ARG A 9 -14.28 7.75 -12.99
N ARG A 10 -13.80 6.84 -13.85
CA ARG A 10 -12.66 5.96 -13.52
C ARG A 10 -11.36 6.74 -13.42
N LEU A 11 -11.16 7.72 -14.30
CA LEU A 11 -10.00 8.59 -14.24
C LEU A 11 -9.96 9.37 -12.92
N LEU A 12 -11.08 10.00 -12.55
CA LEU A 12 -11.18 10.74 -11.30
C LEU A 12 -10.97 9.84 -10.07
N ALA A 13 -11.49 8.61 -10.09
CA ALA A 13 -11.25 7.66 -9.01
C ALA A 13 -9.77 7.27 -8.88
N VAL A 14 -9.07 7.03 -10.00
CA VAL A 14 -7.63 6.70 -10.00
C VAL A 14 -6.81 7.89 -9.52
N VAL A 15 -7.10 9.09 -10.01
CA VAL A 15 -6.39 10.31 -9.58
C VAL A 15 -6.63 10.61 -8.10
N GLY A 16 -7.87 10.47 -7.63
CA GLY A 16 -8.21 10.65 -6.22
C GLY A 16 -7.50 9.64 -5.33
N PHE A 17 -7.48 8.36 -5.72
CA PHE A 17 -6.72 7.33 -5.01
C PHE A 17 -5.22 7.64 -4.98
N ALA A 18 -4.63 8.06 -6.10
CA ALA A 18 -3.23 8.45 -6.17
C ALA A 18 -2.92 9.65 -5.27
N ALA A 19 -3.77 10.68 -5.27
CA ALA A 19 -3.60 11.84 -4.40
C ALA A 19 -3.63 11.46 -2.91
N VAL A 20 -4.57 10.60 -2.49
CA VAL A 20 -4.64 10.10 -1.11
C VAL A 20 -3.41 9.25 -0.77
N ALA A 21 -2.97 8.39 -1.68
CA ALA A 21 -1.76 7.58 -1.51
C ALA A 21 -0.51 8.46 -1.32
N PHE A 22 -0.34 9.50 -2.16
CA PHE A 22 0.77 10.44 -2.01
C PHE A 22 0.66 11.28 -0.73
N ALA A 23 -0.54 11.70 -0.34
CA ALA A 23 -0.77 12.42 0.92
C ALA A 23 -0.40 11.54 2.13
N ALA A 24 -0.80 10.27 2.13
CA ALA A 24 -0.45 9.32 3.18
C ALA A 24 1.06 9.05 3.24
N LEU A 25 1.73 8.96 2.09
CA LEU A 25 3.18 8.80 2.00
C LEU A 25 3.94 10.04 2.48
N ALA A 26 3.45 11.24 2.17
CA ALA A 26 4.06 12.50 2.60
C ALA A 26 3.87 12.75 4.11
N GLY A 27 2.74 12.32 4.67
CA GLY A 27 2.39 12.51 6.08
C GLY A 27 2.61 11.29 6.96
N ALA A 28 3.50 10.36 6.56
CA ALA A 28 3.70 9.03 7.17
C ALA A 28 3.74 9.08 8.71
N SER A 29 2.57 8.86 9.30
CA SER A 29 2.31 8.89 10.74
C SER A 29 1.45 7.69 11.09
N GLU A 30 1.45 7.30 12.36
CA GLU A 30 0.70 6.14 12.84
C GLU A 30 -0.80 6.21 12.49
N LEU A 31 -1.38 7.41 12.49
CA LEU A 31 -2.76 7.65 12.07
C LEU A 31 -2.98 7.25 10.61
N TRP A 32 -2.08 7.65 9.70
CA TRP A 32 -2.16 7.25 8.29
C TRP A 32 -1.91 5.75 8.09
N VAL A 33 -0.98 5.15 8.85
CA VAL A 33 -0.74 3.71 8.82
C VAL A 33 -2.04 2.95 9.18
N ASN A 34 -2.66 3.30 10.31
CA ASN A 34 -3.90 2.66 10.76
C ASN A 34 -5.06 2.91 9.80
N ALA A 35 -5.19 4.13 9.27
CA ALA A 35 -6.23 4.46 8.28
C ALA A 35 -6.06 3.66 6.98
N VAL A 36 -4.86 3.62 6.40
CA VAL A 36 -4.60 2.87 5.16
C VAL A 36 -4.76 1.37 5.40
N PHE A 37 -4.33 0.86 6.55
CA PHE A 37 -4.51 -0.53 6.93
C PHE A 37 -5.99 -0.92 7.02
N THR A 38 -6.79 -0.15 7.76
CA THR A 38 -8.24 -0.40 7.91
C THR A 38 -8.98 -0.32 6.56
N ILE A 39 -8.65 0.65 5.70
CA ILE A 39 -9.20 0.74 4.34
C ILE A 39 -8.84 -0.50 3.52
N THR A 40 -7.59 -0.97 3.62
CA THR A 40 -7.11 -2.15 2.89
C THR A 40 -7.88 -3.41 3.32
N VAL A 41 -8.00 -3.62 4.63
CA VAL A 41 -8.77 -4.74 5.21
C VAL A 41 -10.24 -4.67 4.81
N ALA A 42 -10.86 -3.48 4.89
CA ALA A 42 -12.25 -3.29 4.47
C ALA A 42 -12.44 -3.58 2.97
N ALA A 43 -11.52 -3.13 2.11
CA ALA A 43 -11.56 -3.42 0.68
C ALA A 43 -11.48 -4.92 0.39
N TRP A 44 -10.66 -5.67 1.14
CA TRP A 44 -10.59 -7.13 1.04
C TRP A 44 -11.84 -7.82 1.54
N ALA A 45 -12.39 -7.39 2.67
CA ALA A 45 -13.64 -7.94 3.18
C ALA A 45 -14.78 -7.77 2.16
N VAL A 46 -14.91 -6.59 1.57
CA VAL A 46 -15.88 -6.31 0.49
C VAL A 46 -15.61 -7.18 -0.74
N ALA A 47 -14.34 -7.35 -1.14
CA ALA A 47 -13.99 -8.19 -2.28
C ALA A 47 -14.32 -9.67 -2.04
N LEU A 48 -14.12 -10.20 -0.84
CA LEU A 48 -14.50 -11.56 -0.47
C LEU A 48 -16.03 -11.74 -0.55
N VAL A 49 -16.80 -10.81 0.04
CA VAL A 49 -18.27 -10.84 -0.06
C VAL A 49 -18.72 -10.78 -1.53
N ALA A 50 -18.13 -9.88 -2.32
CA ALA A 50 -18.43 -9.77 -3.74
C ALA A 50 -18.10 -11.05 -4.52
N ALA A 51 -17.03 -11.77 -4.15
CA ALA A 51 -16.64 -13.03 -4.76
C ALA A 51 -17.66 -14.16 -4.52
N PHE A 52 -18.38 -14.14 -3.40
CA PHE A 52 -19.43 -15.13 -3.10
C PHE A 52 -20.81 -14.73 -3.64
N VAL A 53 -21.15 -13.45 -3.59
CA VAL A 53 -22.50 -12.97 -3.96
C VAL A 53 -22.67 -12.79 -5.47
N GLN A 54 -21.62 -12.34 -6.17
CA GLN A 54 -21.72 -12.01 -7.59
C GLN A 54 -21.52 -13.26 -8.46
N ARG A 55 -22.16 -13.29 -9.63
CA ARG A 55 -21.97 -14.34 -10.65
C ARG A 55 -21.38 -13.76 -11.93
N GLY A 56 -20.56 -14.54 -12.63
CA GLY A 56 -20.04 -14.20 -13.96
C GLY A 56 -18.78 -13.31 -13.95
N ALA A 57 -18.68 -12.38 -14.90
CA ALA A 57 -17.51 -11.50 -15.04
C ALA A 57 -17.14 -10.68 -13.77
N PRO A 58 -18.09 -10.13 -12.99
CA PRO A 58 -17.73 -9.37 -11.80
C PRO A 58 -17.24 -10.26 -10.65
N GLN A 59 -17.70 -11.52 -10.58
CA GLN A 59 -17.18 -12.52 -9.64
C GLN A 59 -15.69 -12.81 -9.87
N GLY A 60 -15.30 -12.99 -11.14
CA GLY A 60 -13.90 -13.24 -11.50
C GLY A 60 -12.97 -12.11 -11.10
N PHE A 61 -13.43 -10.85 -11.23
CA PHE A 61 -12.69 -9.69 -10.73
C PHE A 61 -12.48 -9.78 -9.21
N ALA A 62 -13.54 -10.05 -8.45
CA ALA A 62 -13.50 -10.09 -6.99
C ALA A 62 -12.58 -11.22 -6.47
N ILE A 63 -12.66 -12.42 -7.06
CA ILE A 63 -11.78 -13.55 -6.71
C ILE A 63 -10.32 -13.19 -6.99
N SER A 64 -9.99 -12.70 -8.18
CA SER A 64 -8.61 -12.37 -8.51
C SER A 64 -8.07 -11.19 -7.70
N PHE A 65 -8.91 -10.21 -7.36
CA PHE A 65 -8.54 -9.14 -6.45
C PHE A 65 -8.16 -9.68 -5.06
N ALA A 66 -9.02 -10.53 -4.48
CA ALA A 66 -8.76 -11.14 -3.18
C ALA A 66 -7.51 -12.04 -3.21
N VAL A 67 -7.38 -12.91 -4.21
CA VAL A 67 -6.24 -13.82 -4.34
C VAL A 67 -4.93 -13.07 -4.53
N CYS A 68 -4.86 -12.09 -5.44
CA CYS A 68 -3.65 -11.31 -5.66
C CYS A 68 -3.27 -10.45 -4.45
N GLY A 69 -4.27 -9.86 -3.77
CA GLY A 69 -4.04 -9.13 -2.54
C GLY A 69 -3.43 -10.03 -1.46
N VAL A 70 -4.11 -11.15 -1.14
CA VAL A 70 -3.66 -12.11 -0.13
C VAL A 70 -2.28 -12.66 -0.48
N ALA A 71 -2.05 -13.03 -1.74
CA ALA A 71 -0.75 -13.52 -2.19
C ALA A 71 0.36 -12.50 -1.97
N TYR A 72 0.10 -11.21 -2.23
CA TYR A 72 1.09 -10.15 -2.01
C TYR A 72 1.37 -9.91 -0.52
N ILE A 73 0.35 -9.87 0.34
CA ILE A 73 0.60 -9.75 1.79
C ILE A 73 1.30 -10.99 2.31
N LEU A 74 0.92 -12.19 1.87
CA LEU A 74 1.61 -13.42 2.25
C LEU A 74 3.08 -13.37 1.84
N LEU A 75 3.39 -12.84 0.65
CA LEU A 75 4.76 -12.66 0.16
C LEU A 75 5.60 -11.73 1.06
N ILE A 76 4.97 -10.71 1.66
CA ILE A 76 5.63 -9.77 2.59
C ILE A 76 5.68 -10.32 4.01
N ALA A 77 4.59 -10.93 4.46
CA ALA A 77 4.38 -11.37 5.84
C ALA A 77 5.11 -12.67 6.14
N LEU A 78 5.33 -13.54 5.13
CA LEU A 78 6.22 -14.68 5.27
C LEU A 78 7.61 -14.14 5.54
N PRO A 79 8.13 -14.26 6.77
CA PRO A 79 9.38 -13.65 7.09
C PRO A 79 10.43 -14.38 6.27
N VAL A 80 11.13 -13.65 5.42
CA VAL A 80 12.26 -14.16 4.62
C VAL A 80 13.34 -14.80 5.53
N THR A 81 13.22 -14.65 6.86
CA THR A 81 13.98 -15.38 7.86
C THR A 81 13.88 -16.90 7.75
N TRP A 82 12.77 -17.47 7.26
CA TRP A 82 12.71 -18.91 6.94
C TRP A 82 13.75 -19.30 5.88
N PHE A 83 14.02 -18.41 4.91
CA PHE A 83 15.12 -18.58 3.95
C PHE A 83 16.49 -18.23 4.54
N ARG A 84 16.55 -17.42 5.59
CA ARG A 84 17.80 -16.97 6.25
C ARG A 84 18.52 -18.09 7.01
N HIS A 85 17.81 -19.14 7.43
CA HIS A 85 18.42 -20.30 8.11
C HIS A 85 18.84 -21.43 7.16
N GLY A 86 18.42 -21.40 5.89
CA GLY A 86 18.92 -22.28 4.84
C GLY A 86 20.06 -21.61 4.07
N GLY A 87 21.29 -21.74 4.55
CA GLY A 87 22.50 -21.01 4.11
C GLY A 87 22.98 -21.11 2.64
N LEU A 88 22.11 -21.40 1.68
CA LEU A 88 22.46 -21.51 0.25
C LEU A 88 22.26 -20.22 -0.56
N LEU A 89 21.52 -19.24 -0.05
CA LEU A 89 21.30 -17.95 -0.71
C LEU A 89 21.50 -16.80 0.29
N GLY A 90 22.75 -16.56 0.70
CA GLY A 90 23.15 -15.49 1.63
C GLY A 90 22.90 -14.04 1.16
N ARG A 91 22.06 -13.84 0.15
CA ARG A 91 21.50 -12.54 -0.22
C ARG A 91 20.03 -12.59 0.13
N SER A 92 19.62 -11.78 1.11
CA SER A 92 18.22 -11.43 1.31
C SER A 92 17.61 -11.16 -0.07
N PRO A 93 16.59 -11.93 -0.53
CA PRO A 93 15.80 -11.52 -1.68
C PRO A 93 15.06 -10.26 -1.25
N ALA A 94 15.76 -9.13 -1.28
CA ALA A 94 15.17 -7.82 -1.21
C ALA A 94 14.23 -7.79 -2.41
N LEU A 95 12.94 -7.85 -2.12
CA LEU A 95 11.93 -7.76 -3.15
C LEU A 95 12.26 -6.51 -3.96
N LEU A 96 12.07 -6.56 -5.28
CA LEU A 96 12.27 -5.38 -6.13
C LEU A 96 11.49 -4.17 -5.57
N THR A 97 10.34 -4.43 -4.95
CA THR A 97 9.55 -3.43 -4.23
C THR A 97 10.29 -2.82 -3.05
N ASP A 98 11.00 -3.60 -2.23
CA ASP A 98 11.71 -3.09 -1.06
C ASP A 98 12.82 -2.13 -1.47
N LYS A 99 13.58 -2.48 -2.53
CA LYS A 99 14.63 -1.60 -3.06
C LYS A 99 14.05 -0.29 -3.58
N VAL A 100 12.95 -0.37 -4.34
CA VAL A 100 12.29 0.83 -4.88
C VAL A 100 11.73 1.70 -3.77
N VAL A 101 11.06 1.11 -2.77
CA VAL A 101 10.49 1.83 -1.63
C VAL A 101 11.59 2.46 -0.78
N TYR A 102 12.69 1.75 -0.53
CA TYR A 102 13.81 2.26 0.23
C TYR A 102 14.52 3.42 -0.49
N GLU A 103 14.78 3.28 -1.80
CA GLU A 103 15.30 4.38 -2.63
C GLU A 103 14.37 5.58 -2.65
N LEU A 104 13.05 5.34 -2.72
CA LEU A 104 12.07 6.41 -2.69
C LEU A 104 12.04 7.11 -1.32
N ALA A 105 12.13 6.35 -0.23
CA ALA A 105 12.19 6.87 1.13
C ALA A 105 13.44 7.73 1.36
N LEU A 106 14.58 7.35 0.76
CA LEU A 106 15.82 8.13 0.82
C LEU A 106 15.75 9.43 0.01
N ARG A 107 14.99 9.46 -1.09
CA ARG A 107 14.86 10.64 -1.96
C ARG A 107 13.80 11.62 -1.52
N MET A 108 12.81 11.20 -0.72
CA MET A 108 11.78 12.12 -0.27
C MET A 108 12.36 13.13 0.73
N PRO A 109 12.18 14.44 0.48
CA PRO A 109 12.57 15.45 1.46
C PRO A 109 11.74 15.22 2.72
N ARG A 110 12.42 14.88 3.82
CA ARG A 110 11.78 14.79 5.14
C ARG A 110 11.21 16.17 5.41
N THR A 111 9.88 16.28 5.29
CA THR A 111 9.18 17.45 5.81
C THR A 111 9.39 17.34 7.30
N LYS A 112 10.41 18.05 7.81
CA LYS A 112 10.66 18.13 9.25
C LYS A 112 9.33 18.60 9.80
N ALA A 113 8.56 17.70 10.42
CA ALA A 113 7.36 18.07 11.11
C ALA A 113 7.84 19.16 12.06
N ARG A 114 7.47 20.40 11.73
CA ARG A 114 7.86 21.53 12.53
C ARG A 114 7.13 21.26 13.82
N VAL A 115 7.81 20.66 14.79
CA VAL A 115 7.34 20.57 16.15
C VAL A 115 7.13 22.03 16.47
N VAL A 116 5.86 22.45 16.42
CA VAL A 116 5.45 23.74 16.91
C VAL A 116 5.73 23.60 18.38
N GLN A 117 6.95 23.98 18.75
CA GLN A 117 7.39 24.05 20.11
C GLN A 117 6.46 25.09 20.70
N VAL A 118 5.36 24.63 21.32
CA VAL A 118 4.32 25.51 21.85
C VAL A 118 5.03 26.39 22.86
N PRO A 119 5.27 27.68 22.55
CA PRO A 119 5.99 28.57 23.46
C PRO A 119 5.03 28.84 24.61
N GLY A 120 5.11 28.05 25.68
CA GLY A 120 4.11 28.12 26.73
C GLY A 120 4.05 26.93 27.69
N ALA A 121 4.56 25.75 27.31
CA ALA A 121 4.87 24.71 28.30
C ALA A 121 6.22 25.00 28.98
N GLY A 122 6.45 26.28 29.31
CA GLY A 122 7.47 26.70 30.24
C GLY A 122 7.09 26.12 31.60
N GLY A 123 8.03 25.38 32.19
CA GLY A 123 7.82 24.68 33.44
C GLY A 123 7.23 25.59 34.51
N LEU A 124 6.25 25.04 35.23
CA LEU A 124 5.95 25.42 36.61
C LEU A 124 7.11 25.00 37.51
N GLY A 125 8.29 25.57 37.26
CA GLY A 125 9.57 25.25 37.90
C GLY A 125 10.15 26.45 38.61
N GLY A 126 9.31 27.26 39.25
CA GLY A 126 9.74 28.25 40.23
C GLY A 126 9.91 27.62 41.61
N ILE A 127 10.71 26.56 41.75
CA ILE A 127 11.18 26.10 43.07
C ILE A 127 12.55 26.76 43.30
N PRO A 128 12.64 27.78 44.17
CA PRO A 128 13.91 28.39 44.52
C PRO A 128 14.78 27.37 45.27
N GLY A 129 16.01 27.13 44.80
CA GLY A 129 17.03 26.36 45.55
C GLY A 129 17.62 25.14 44.86
N VAL A 130 17.09 24.69 43.72
CA VAL A 130 17.70 23.57 42.98
C VAL A 130 18.83 24.10 42.09
N ARG A 131 20.08 23.76 42.43
CA ARG A 131 21.25 24.13 41.64
C ARG A 131 21.16 23.51 40.23
N PRO A 132 21.44 24.27 39.16
CA PRO A 132 21.43 23.72 37.81
C PRO A 132 22.51 22.65 37.67
N ALA A 133 22.10 21.43 37.33
CA ALA A 133 23.02 20.36 36.99
C ALA A 133 23.79 20.73 35.71
N ARG A 134 25.12 20.62 35.80
CA ARG A 134 26.07 20.95 34.74
C ARG A 134 25.80 20.07 33.50
N PRO A 135 25.66 20.61 32.28
CA PRO A 135 25.43 19.80 31.09
C PRO A 135 26.74 19.09 30.72
N GLY A 136 26.84 17.79 31.06
CA GLY A 136 27.86 16.90 30.54
C GLY A 136 27.50 16.52 29.11
N GLY A 137 28.21 17.10 28.14
CA GLY A 137 27.99 16.89 26.72
C GLY A 137 28.38 15.50 26.25
N SER A 138 27.45 14.56 26.28
CA SER A 138 27.47 13.41 25.40
C SER A 138 26.87 13.83 24.06
N SER A 139 27.71 14.21 23.10
CA SER A 139 27.34 14.37 21.70
C SER A 139 27.06 12.99 21.09
N SER A 140 26.03 12.29 21.58
CA SER A 140 25.45 11.16 20.87
C SER A 140 24.99 11.70 19.52
N LEU A 141 25.56 11.17 18.43
CA LEU A 141 25.17 11.42 17.05
C LEU A 141 23.63 11.32 16.98
N GLY A 142 22.97 12.48 17.03
CA GLY A 142 21.58 12.62 17.45
C GLY A 142 20.59 12.18 16.39
N LEU A 143 20.55 10.87 16.11
CA LEU A 143 19.38 10.24 15.53
C LEU A 143 18.29 10.32 16.59
N GLN A 144 17.46 11.36 16.46
CA GLN A 144 16.30 11.55 17.30
C GLN A 144 15.44 10.28 17.16
N PRO A 145 14.98 9.65 18.27
CA PRO A 145 14.24 8.38 18.22
C PRO A 145 13.11 8.33 17.17
N GLY A 146 12.47 9.46 16.87
CA GLY A 146 11.40 9.56 15.87
C GLY A 146 11.81 9.41 14.39
N ASP A 147 13.10 9.48 14.04
CA ASP A 147 13.52 9.29 12.63
C ASP A 147 13.35 7.83 12.17
N PHE A 148 13.47 6.86 13.10
CA PHE A 148 13.28 5.44 12.80
C PHE A 148 11.80 5.09 12.59
N ASP A 149 10.90 5.73 13.33
CA ASP A 149 9.45 5.50 13.25
C ASP A 149 8.86 5.97 11.91
N TYR A 150 9.39 7.06 11.35
CA TYR A 150 8.95 7.56 10.04
C TYR A 150 9.28 6.59 8.92
N ALA A 151 10.53 6.10 8.84
CA ALA A 151 10.96 5.18 7.78
C ALA A 151 10.15 3.87 7.82
N HIS A 152 9.90 3.36 9.03
CA HIS A 152 9.08 2.17 9.22
C HIS A 152 7.63 2.40 8.78
N SER A 153 7.00 3.50 9.21
CA SER A 153 5.63 3.86 8.83
C SER A 153 5.49 4.06 7.31
N PHE A 154 6.46 4.72 6.70
CA PHE A 154 6.51 4.95 5.25
C PHE A 154 6.57 3.64 4.46
N ILE A 155 7.44 2.71 4.88
CA ILE A 155 7.58 1.39 4.26
C ILE A 155 6.27 0.61 4.37
N GLN A 156 5.65 0.59 5.57
CA GLN A 156 4.36 -0.07 5.78
C GLN A 156 3.24 0.50 4.88
N ILE A 157 3.09 1.82 4.83
CA ILE A 157 2.09 2.48 3.97
C ILE A 157 2.34 2.12 2.50
N SER A 158 3.60 2.14 2.06
CA SER A 158 3.98 1.79 0.68
C SER A 158 3.58 0.36 0.32
N HIS A 159 3.83 -0.61 1.21
CA HIS A 159 3.43 -2.00 0.99
C HIS A 159 1.90 -2.18 0.92
N LEU A 160 1.15 -1.47 1.76
CA LEU A 160 -0.31 -1.52 1.72
C LEU A 160 -0.86 -0.96 0.41
N ILE A 161 -0.32 0.18 -0.05
CA ILE A 161 -0.70 0.77 -1.35
C ILE A 161 -0.35 -0.18 -2.50
N LEU A 162 0.86 -0.76 -2.50
CA LEU A 162 1.28 -1.72 -3.52
C LEU A 162 0.40 -2.97 -3.53
N SER A 163 0.00 -3.48 -2.36
CA SER A 163 -0.93 -4.60 -2.25
C SER A 163 -2.26 -4.31 -2.95
N LEU A 164 -2.84 -3.12 -2.70
CA LEU A 164 -4.06 -2.69 -3.35
C LEU A 164 -3.90 -2.56 -4.87
N LEU A 165 -2.77 -2.02 -5.33
CA LEU A 165 -2.48 -1.92 -6.77
C LEU A 165 -2.35 -3.29 -7.43
N PHE A 166 -1.66 -4.24 -6.80
CA PHE A 166 -1.55 -5.62 -7.29
C PHE A 166 -2.91 -6.33 -7.32
N ALA A 167 -3.72 -6.15 -6.29
CA ALA A 167 -5.08 -6.68 -6.24
C ALA A 167 -5.95 -6.10 -7.38
N LEU A 168 -5.91 -4.78 -7.58
CA LEU A 168 -6.62 -4.10 -8.68
C LEU A 168 -6.16 -4.58 -10.06
N ALA A 169 -4.85 -4.75 -10.26
CA ALA A 169 -4.29 -5.27 -11.49
C ALA A 169 -4.74 -6.70 -11.77
N GLY A 170 -4.73 -7.58 -10.76
CA GLY A 170 -5.23 -8.95 -10.84
C GLY A 170 -6.71 -9.02 -11.21
N GLY A 171 -7.55 -8.20 -10.56
CA GLY A 171 -8.96 -8.09 -10.91
C GLY A 171 -9.19 -7.59 -12.34
N ALA A 172 -8.47 -6.54 -12.75
CA ALA A 172 -8.57 -5.98 -14.11
C ALA A 172 -8.16 -7.01 -15.18
N PHE A 173 -7.10 -7.78 -14.92
CA PHE A 173 -6.64 -8.85 -15.78
C PHE A 173 -7.69 -9.97 -15.92
N ALA A 174 -8.30 -10.40 -14.81
CA ALA A 174 -9.38 -11.39 -14.84
C ALA A 174 -10.57 -10.91 -15.68
N ARG A 175 -11.01 -9.66 -15.49
CA ARG A 175 -12.09 -9.07 -16.29
C ARG A 175 -11.76 -9.05 -17.79
N TRP A 176 -10.52 -8.74 -18.15
CA TRP A 176 -10.06 -8.77 -19.54
C TRP A 176 -10.10 -10.18 -20.13
N LEU A 177 -9.68 -11.20 -19.38
CA LEU A 177 -9.78 -12.61 -19.79
C LEU A 177 -11.24 -13.05 -20.00
N TYR A 178 -12.14 -12.70 -19.09
CA TYR A 178 -13.57 -12.98 -19.23
C TYR A 178 -14.18 -12.33 -20.48
N GLY A 179 -13.80 -11.07 -20.78
CA GLY A 179 -14.26 -10.37 -21.97
C GLY A 179 -13.82 -11.02 -23.28
N ARG A 180 -12.66 -11.67 -23.32
CA ARG A 180 -12.18 -12.41 -24.50
C ARG A 180 -12.99 -13.68 -24.78
N ARG A 181 -13.46 -14.38 -23.74
CA ARG A 181 -14.24 -15.62 -23.89
C ARG A 181 -15.63 -15.36 -24.47
N GLN A 182 -16.31 -14.30 -24.01
CA GLN A 182 -17.65 -13.94 -24.51
C GLN A 182 -17.66 -13.55 -26.00
N GLY A 183 -16.55 -12.98 -26.51
CA GLY A 183 -16.46 -12.62 -27.93
C GLY A 183 -16.51 -13.82 -28.88
N LYS A 184 -15.96 -14.99 -28.49
CA LYS A 184 -15.90 -16.17 -29.36
C LYS A 184 -17.24 -16.92 -29.45
N GLY A 185 -18.04 -16.93 -28.39
CA GLY A 185 -19.34 -17.59 -28.40
C GLY A 185 -20.39 -16.88 -29.26
N ALA A 186 -20.30 -15.55 -29.38
CA ALA A 186 -21.25 -14.76 -30.18
C ALA A 186 -21.11 -15.01 -31.69
N ASP A 187 -19.91 -15.30 -32.17
CA ASP A 187 -19.68 -15.58 -33.60
C ASP A 187 -20.18 -16.98 -33.99
N GLN A 188 -20.09 -17.97 -33.09
CA GLN A 188 -20.60 -19.33 -33.37
C GLN A 188 -22.13 -19.38 -33.48
N GLY A 189 -22.86 -18.60 -32.67
CA GLY A 189 -24.33 -18.55 -32.75
C GLY A 189 -24.87 -17.94 -34.06
N ARG A 190 -24.13 -17.00 -34.67
CA ARG A 190 -24.56 -16.39 -35.95
C ARG A 190 -24.38 -17.31 -37.16
N VAL A 191 -23.44 -18.24 -37.09
CA VAL A 191 -23.23 -19.22 -38.17
C VAL A 191 -24.38 -20.22 -38.22
N GLN A 192 -24.89 -20.67 -37.06
CA GLN A 192 -26.03 -21.59 -36.99
C GLN A 192 -27.35 -21.00 -37.50
N THR A 193 -27.57 -19.69 -37.34
CA THR A 193 -28.82 -19.04 -37.81
C THR A 193 -28.86 -18.75 -39.31
N ARG A 194 -27.79 -19.01 -40.07
CA ARG A 194 -27.73 -18.73 -41.52
C ARG A 194 -27.86 -19.98 -42.40
N SER A 195 -27.98 -21.15 -41.80
CA SER A 195 -28.00 -22.45 -42.49
C SER A 195 -29.35 -23.16 -42.47
N GLY A 196 -30.44 -22.45 -42.12
CA GLY A 196 -31.82 -22.93 -42.20
C GLY A 196 -32.67 -21.93 -42.95
#